data_AF-A0A7N8WUD5-F1
#
_entry.id   AF-A0A7N8WUD5-F1
#
_cell.length_a   1.000
_cell.length_b   1.000
_cell.length_c   1.000
_cell.angle_alpha   90.00
_cell.angle_beta   90.00
_cell.angle_gamma   90.00
#
_symmetry.space_group_name_H-M   'P 1'
#
loop_
_entity.id
_entity.type
_entity.pdbx_description
1 polymer ?
#
loop_
_entity_poly.entity_id
_entity_poly.type
_entity_poly.pdbx_seq_one_letter_code
_entity_poly.pdbx_strand_id
1 'polypeptide(L)'
;MVFRGTITDAPDFNPSADAETLYNAMKGIGSDKEAILDLVTSRSNAQRQEIIAAYKCSFGKDLIDDLKYELTGKFERLIVSLMRTPPYHDAKEIHDAVKGAGTNEKCLIEILASRNSKQMHDMVAAYKDAYGRDMEEDIITDTSGHFKKMLIVLLQGTRDESGVVDADLVEQDAKDLYAAGEEQWGTDEAKFIMILGNRSVTHLRMVFDAYEKIAEMSIEDSIKNELSGDFERLMLAVAQCIRSVPMFFAKRLYKSMKGLGTADNTLIRIMISRSETDMLDIRECFRLQYEKSLYNMIVDDTSGDYKRTLLNLCGGDDDLAGEFFPEAAQMAYKMWELSAMTKVQLRPTVRPAPNFDPAADAQALRKAMKGFGTDEDAIIDIVARRSNAQRQEIRQSFKSLLGRDLIKDLKSELSKNLERLIIGLMLTPAEFDAKMMQKAMEGAGTDEHALIEILATRSNEQIHAMNAFKCLFLFFFLNFLGTCQCMQCRL
;
A
#
# COMPACT_ATOMS: atom_id res chain seq x y z
N MET A 1 -26.99 4.84 8.26
CA MET A 1 -25.66 5.26 7.76
C MET A 1 -25.88 6.28 6.66
N VAL A 2 -25.09 7.33 6.61
CA VAL A 2 -25.12 8.30 5.49
C VAL A 2 -24.55 7.60 4.25
N PHE A 3 -25.09 7.86 3.07
CA PHE A 3 -24.55 7.32 1.82
C PHE A 3 -23.16 7.91 1.55
N ARG A 4 -22.15 7.07 1.31
CA ARG A 4 -20.73 7.47 1.12
C ARG A 4 -20.16 7.04 -0.24
N GLY A 5 -21.03 6.70 -1.18
CA GLY A 5 -20.67 6.52 -2.59
C GLY A 5 -20.49 7.86 -3.30
N THR A 6 -19.74 7.84 -4.39
CA THR A 6 -19.54 8.97 -5.32
C THR A 6 -20.59 8.99 -6.43
N ILE A 7 -21.18 7.84 -6.76
CA ILE A 7 -22.27 7.71 -7.72
C ILE A 7 -23.58 7.60 -6.95
N THR A 8 -24.56 8.46 -7.26
CA THR A 8 -25.88 8.47 -6.65
C THR A 8 -26.97 8.29 -7.71
N ASP A 9 -28.20 8.07 -7.29
CA ASP A 9 -29.35 8.14 -8.18
C ASP A 9 -29.40 9.52 -8.86
N ALA A 10 -29.50 9.54 -10.18
CA ALA A 10 -29.74 10.75 -10.93
C ALA A 10 -31.15 11.29 -10.61
N PRO A 11 -31.29 12.60 -10.34
CA PRO A 11 -32.60 13.23 -10.24
C PRO A 11 -33.29 13.19 -11.62
N ASP A 12 -34.62 13.15 -11.63
CA ASP A 12 -35.45 13.20 -12.84
C ASP A 12 -35.12 12.11 -13.88
N PHE A 13 -34.69 10.93 -13.42
CA PHE A 13 -34.29 9.80 -14.24
C PHE A 13 -35.44 9.26 -15.12
N ASN A 14 -35.14 9.04 -16.41
CA ASN A 14 -36.04 8.39 -17.36
C ASN A 14 -35.28 7.27 -18.12
N PRO A 15 -35.56 5.99 -17.84
CA PRO A 15 -34.82 4.87 -18.42
C PRO A 15 -35.01 4.77 -19.95
N SER A 16 -36.16 5.16 -20.49
CA SER A 16 -36.42 5.12 -21.94
C SER A 16 -35.61 6.18 -22.68
N ALA A 17 -35.51 7.39 -22.13
CA ALA A 17 -34.70 8.46 -22.73
C ALA A 17 -33.20 8.14 -22.70
N ASP A 18 -32.73 7.57 -21.58
CA ASP A 18 -31.34 7.13 -21.47
C ASP A 18 -31.03 5.94 -22.39
N ALA A 19 -31.96 4.99 -22.54
CA ALA A 19 -31.82 3.89 -23.50
C ALA A 19 -31.73 4.40 -24.95
N GLU A 20 -32.54 5.39 -25.32
CA GLU A 20 -32.47 6.03 -26.64
C GLU A 20 -31.16 6.78 -26.84
N THR A 21 -30.66 7.45 -25.79
CA THR A 21 -29.36 8.13 -25.81
C THR A 21 -28.23 7.14 -26.08
N LEU A 22 -28.19 6.01 -25.36
CA LEU A 22 -27.19 4.96 -25.59
C LEU A 22 -27.32 4.33 -26.98
N TYR A 23 -28.55 4.08 -27.47
CA TYR A 23 -28.78 3.55 -28.81
C TYR A 23 -28.22 4.49 -29.89
N ASN A 24 -28.49 5.79 -29.76
CA ASN A 24 -28.01 6.79 -30.70
C ASN A 24 -26.49 6.98 -30.62
N ALA A 25 -25.90 6.91 -29.42
CA ALA A 25 -24.46 6.98 -29.23
C ALA A 25 -23.70 5.80 -29.89
N MET A 26 -24.38 4.66 -30.09
CA MET A 26 -23.83 3.47 -30.75
C MET A 26 -24.26 3.34 -32.22
N LYS A 27 -24.91 4.36 -32.79
CA LYS A 27 -25.45 4.30 -34.15
C LYS A 27 -24.45 4.89 -35.16
N GLY A 28 -24.10 4.10 -36.17
CA GLY A 28 -23.27 4.56 -37.29
C GLY A 28 -21.93 3.84 -37.34
N ILE A 29 -20.91 4.51 -37.87
CA ILE A 29 -19.54 3.97 -37.87
C ILE A 29 -18.85 4.47 -36.59
N GLY A 30 -18.54 3.55 -35.68
CA GLY A 30 -17.99 3.87 -34.36
C GLY A 30 -19.07 4.32 -33.38
N SER A 31 -18.62 4.75 -32.20
CA SER A 31 -19.49 5.14 -31.08
C SER A 31 -19.08 6.47 -30.45
N ASP A 32 -20.07 7.22 -29.96
CA ASP A 32 -19.88 8.38 -29.11
C ASP A 32 -19.55 7.91 -27.68
N LYS A 33 -18.26 7.67 -27.45
CA LYS A 33 -17.75 7.19 -26.17
C LYS A 33 -18.00 8.18 -25.05
N GLU A 34 -18.01 9.48 -25.34
CA GLU A 34 -18.28 10.53 -24.35
C GLU A 34 -19.72 10.46 -23.85
N ALA A 35 -20.69 10.38 -24.77
CA ALA A 35 -22.09 10.20 -24.38
C ALA A 35 -22.32 8.92 -23.58
N ILE A 36 -21.70 7.81 -23.98
CA ILE A 36 -21.78 6.53 -23.26
C ILE A 36 -21.20 6.67 -21.85
N LEU A 37 -19.98 7.21 -21.73
CA LEU A 37 -19.30 7.28 -20.44
C LEU A 37 -20.01 8.24 -19.49
N ASP A 38 -20.43 9.41 -19.96
CA ASP A 38 -21.09 10.43 -19.14
C ASP A 38 -22.45 9.93 -18.63
N LEU A 39 -23.24 9.24 -19.47
CA LEU A 39 -24.50 8.65 -19.05
C LEU A 39 -24.28 7.50 -18.05
N VAL A 40 -23.44 6.51 -18.39
CA VAL A 40 -23.23 5.35 -17.53
C VAL A 40 -22.67 5.78 -16.16
N THR A 41 -21.74 6.72 -16.12
CA THR A 41 -21.14 7.22 -14.87
C THR A 41 -21.95 8.29 -14.15
N SER A 42 -23.13 8.66 -14.65
CA SER A 42 -24.06 9.58 -13.95
C SER A 42 -25.37 8.90 -13.54
N ARG A 43 -25.43 7.56 -13.60
CA ARG A 43 -26.58 6.76 -13.17
C ARG A 43 -26.11 5.74 -12.14
N SER A 44 -26.91 5.53 -11.10
CA SER A 44 -26.66 4.45 -10.15
C SER A 44 -26.83 3.09 -10.82
N ASN A 45 -26.31 2.03 -10.21
CA ASN A 45 -26.43 0.70 -10.77
C ASN A 45 -27.90 0.26 -10.92
N ALA A 46 -28.75 0.64 -9.96
CA ALA A 46 -30.19 0.39 -10.02
C ALA A 46 -30.81 1.03 -11.28
N GLN A 47 -30.51 2.31 -11.52
CA GLN A 47 -30.95 3.01 -12.72
C GLN A 47 -30.38 2.37 -13.99
N ARG A 48 -29.11 1.93 -14.00
CA ARG A 48 -28.53 1.19 -15.14
C ARG A 48 -29.28 -0.10 -15.45
N GLN A 49 -29.82 -0.82 -14.44
CA GLN A 49 -30.66 -1.99 -14.68
C GLN A 49 -31.98 -1.62 -15.37
N GLU A 50 -32.60 -0.51 -14.98
CA GLU A 50 -33.81 0.00 -15.64
C GLU A 50 -33.54 0.43 -17.09
N ILE A 51 -32.37 1.03 -17.36
CA ILE A 51 -31.93 1.38 -18.72
C ILE A 51 -31.76 0.11 -19.57
N ILE A 52 -31.15 -0.95 -19.05
CA ILE A 52 -31.01 -2.23 -19.76
C ILE A 52 -32.39 -2.78 -20.14
N ALA A 53 -33.35 -2.78 -19.20
CA ALA A 53 -34.70 -3.25 -19.46
C ALA A 53 -35.43 -2.39 -20.51
N ALA A 54 -35.31 -1.05 -20.41
CA ALA A 54 -35.92 -0.13 -21.37
C ALA A 54 -35.29 -0.24 -22.77
N TYR A 55 -33.98 -0.45 -22.87
CA TYR A 55 -33.26 -0.69 -24.12
C TYR A 55 -33.76 -1.97 -24.80
N LYS A 56 -33.92 -3.05 -24.04
CA LYS A 56 -34.47 -4.31 -24.54
C LYS A 56 -35.91 -4.14 -25.04
N CYS A 57 -36.75 -3.43 -24.29
CA CYS A 57 -38.13 -3.18 -24.66
C CYS A 57 -38.27 -2.32 -25.93
N SER A 58 -37.46 -1.26 -26.04
CA SER A 58 -37.58 -0.27 -27.12
C SER A 58 -36.94 -0.72 -28.43
N PHE A 59 -35.82 -1.45 -28.35
CA PHE A 59 -35.02 -1.81 -29.54
C PHE A 59 -34.94 -3.32 -29.82
N GLY A 60 -35.41 -4.17 -28.90
CA GLY A 60 -35.32 -5.63 -29.02
C GLY A 60 -33.91 -6.20 -28.86
N LYS A 61 -32.90 -5.34 -28.63
CA LYS A 61 -31.47 -5.68 -28.55
C LYS A 61 -31.00 -5.82 -27.11
N ASP A 62 -29.86 -6.50 -26.92
CA ASP A 62 -29.17 -6.57 -25.63
C ASP A 62 -28.16 -5.42 -25.53
N LEU A 63 -28.35 -4.53 -24.55
CA LEU A 63 -27.49 -3.36 -24.37
C LEU A 63 -26.04 -3.74 -24.07
N ILE A 64 -25.82 -4.80 -23.29
CA ILE A 64 -24.47 -5.20 -22.89
C ILE A 64 -23.72 -5.77 -24.09
N ASP A 65 -24.38 -6.54 -24.96
CA ASP A 65 -23.76 -7.07 -26.16
C ASP A 65 -23.49 -5.98 -27.22
N ASP A 66 -24.39 -5.01 -27.38
CA ASP A 66 -24.13 -3.84 -28.22
C ASP A 66 -22.91 -3.04 -27.70
N LEU A 67 -22.81 -2.82 -26.37
CA LEU A 67 -21.65 -2.16 -25.76
C LEU A 67 -20.34 -2.92 -25.97
N LYS A 68 -20.34 -4.26 -25.87
CA LYS A 68 -19.15 -5.09 -26.15
C LYS A 68 -18.75 -5.03 -27.63
N TYR A 69 -19.71 -4.86 -28.53
CA TYR A 69 -19.45 -4.76 -29.95
C TYR A 69 -18.81 -3.40 -30.30
N GLU A 70 -19.32 -2.32 -29.72
CA GLU A 70 -18.89 -0.96 -30.03
C GLU A 70 -17.63 -0.49 -29.28
N LEU A 71 -17.36 -1.09 -28.12
CA LEU A 71 -16.23 -0.72 -27.27
C LEU A 71 -15.15 -1.79 -27.31
N THR A 72 -13.92 -1.39 -26.98
CA THR A 72 -12.78 -2.32 -26.89
C THR A 72 -11.87 -2.01 -25.70
N GLY A 73 -11.22 -3.05 -25.18
CA GLY A 73 -10.10 -2.93 -24.24
C GLY A 73 -10.54 -2.54 -22.82
N LYS A 74 -9.72 -1.73 -22.13
CA LYS A 74 -9.97 -1.35 -20.73
C LYS A 74 -11.26 -0.55 -20.56
N PHE A 75 -11.56 0.31 -21.53
CA PHE A 75 -12.78 1.12 -21.54
C PHE A 75 -14.02 0.24 -21.68
N GLU A 76 -14.02 -0.73 -22.61
CA GLU A 76 -15.08 -1.74 -22.72
C GLU A 76 -15.28 -2.48 -21.39
N ARG A 77 -14.19 -3.02 -20.82
CA ARG A 77 -14.27 -3.78 -19.56
C ARG A 77 -14.92 -2.94 -18.46
N LEU A 78 -14.53 -1.68 -18.31
CA LEU A 78 -15.04 -0.78 -17.29
C LEU A 78 -16.54 -0.49 -17.50
N ILE A 79 -16.94 -0.05 -18.70
CA ILE A 79 -18.35 0.27 -19.01
C ILE A 79 -19.24 -0.97 -18.88
N VAL A 80 -18.87 -2.09 -19.51
CA VAL A 80 -19.65 -3.33 -19.47
C VAL A 80 -19.76 -3.88 -18.04
N SER A 81 -18.76 -3.65 -17.19
CA SER A 81 -18.82 -4.07 -15.78
C SER A 81 -19.68 -3.17 -14.92
N LEU A 82 -19.73 -1.86 -15.19
CA LEU A 82 -20.65 -0.92 -14.53
C LEU A 82 -22.13 -1.23 -14.78
N MET A 83 -22.44 -1.93 -15.89
CA MET A 83 -23.79 -2.36 -16.26
C MET A 83 -24.26 -3.63 -15.51
N ARG A 84 -23.36 -4.38 -14.88
CA ARG A 84 -23.74 -5.58 -14.10
C ARG A 84 -24.19 -5.19 -12.71
N THR A 85 -25.15 -5.91 -12.13
CA THR A 85 -25.45 -5.76 -10.71
C THR A 85 -24.23 -6.12 -9.85
N PRO A 86 -24.07 -5.54 -8.64
CA PRO A 86 -22.88 -5.80 -7.81
C PRO A 86 -22.62 -7.29 -7.55
N PRO A 87 -23.62 -8.14 -7.23
CA PRO A 87 -23.37 -9.57 -7.04
C PRO A 87 -22.87 -10.30 -8.30
N TYR A 88 -23.38 -9.95 -9.49
CA TYR A 88 -22.93 -10.52 -10.75
C TYR A 88 -21.56 -10.01 -11.18
N HIS A 89 -21.20 -8.77 -10.81
CA HIS A 89 -19.86 -8.26 -11.02
C HIS A 89 -18.85 -9.04 -10.16
N ASP A 90 -19.12 -9.22 -8.87
CA ASP A 90 -18.26 -9.99 -7.97
C ASP A 90 -18.17 -11.46 -8.40
N ALA A 91 -19.30 -12.09 -8.74
CA ALA A 91 -19.32 -13.47 -9.25
C ALA A 91 -18.46 -13.63 -10.50
N LYS A 92 -18.49 -12.66 -11.41
CA LYS A 92 -17.63 -12.64 -12.59
C LYS A 92 -16.16 -12.52 -12.24
N GLU A 93 -15.80 -11.64 -11.31
CA GLU A 93 -14.40 -11.45 -10.89
C GLU A 93 -13.85 -12.68 -10.15
N ILE A 94 -14.68 -13.39 -9.37
CA ILE A 94 -14.32 -14.68 -8.77
C ILE A 94 -14.16 -15.75 -9.86
N HIS A 95 -15.12 -15.87 -10.78
CA HIS A 95 -15.06 -16.84 -11.87
C HIS A 95 -13.80 -16.64 -12.71
N ASP A 96 -13.50 -15.41 -13.12
CA ASP A 96 -12.30 -15.10 -13.88
C ASP A 96 -11.00 -15.33 -13.08
N ALA A 97 -11.07 -15.29 -11.74
CA ALA A 97 -9.92 -15.54 -10.86
C ALA A 97 -9.57 -17.02 -10.69
N VAL A 98 -10.54 -17.92 -10.85
CA VAL A 98 -10.34 -19.39 -10.75
C VAL A 98 -10.43 -20.09 -12.11
N LYS A 99 -10.85 -19.38 -13.17
CA LYS A 99 -10.93 -19.95 -14.50
C LYS A 99 -9.56 -20.00 -15.17
N GLY A 100 -9.17 -21.21 -15.58
CA GLY A 100 -8.06 -21.44 -16.51
C GLY A 100 -6.84 -22.03 -15.83
N ALA A 101 -5.66 -21.84 -16.41
CA ALA A 101 -4.41 -22.29 -15.79
C ALA A 101 -3.90 -21.22 -14.83
N GLY A 102 -3.84 -21.56 -13.54
CA GLY A 102 -3.42 -20.66 -12.46
C GLY A 102 -4.59 -19.90 -11.84
N THR A 103 -4.32 -19.27 -10.71
CA THR A 103 -5.32 -18.60 -9.87
C THR A 103 -4.93 -17.14 -9.67
N ASN A 104 -5.90 -16.24 -9.58
CA ASN A 104 -5.68 -14.86 -9.17
C ASN A 104 -6.00 -14.69 -7.68
N GLU A 105 -5.08 -15.11 -6.81
CA GLU A 105 -5.26 -15.08 -5.35
C GLU A 105 -5.49 -13.65 -4.87
N LYS A 106 -4.89 -12.65 -5.51
CA LYS A 106 -5.10 -11.23 -5.16
C LYS A 106 -6.54 -10.79 -5.34
N CYS A 107 -7.27 -11.34 -6.32
CA CYS A 107 -8.69 -11.08 -6.53
C CYS A 107 -9.53 -11.79 -5.46
N LEU A 108 -9.28 -13.08 -5.24
CA LEU A 108 -9.96 -13.87 -4.21
C LEU A 108 -9.83 -13.23 -2.83
N ILE A 109 -8.62 -12.84 -2.43
CA ILE A 109 -8.34 -12.17 -1.16
C ILE A 109 -9.12 -10.86 -1.03
N GLU A 110 -9.13 -10.04 -2.08
CA GLU A 110 -9.79 -8.73 -2.03
C GLU A 110 -11.28 -8.84 -1.82
N ILE A 111 -11.94 -9.72 -2.60
CA ILE A 111 -13.38 -9.90 -2.53
C ILE A 111 -13.75 -10.59 -1.22
N LEU A 112 -13.19 -11.77 -0.94
CA LEU A 112 -13.64 -12.60 0.19
C LEU A 112 -13.29 -12.00 1.57
N ALA A 113 -12.25 -11.18 1.69
CA ALA A 113 -11.93 -10.51 2.95
C ALA A 113 -12.78 -9.25 3.22
N SER A 114 -13.38 -8.64 2.19
CA SER A 114 -14.04 -7.33 2.30
C SER A 114 -15.56 -7.34 2.23
N ARG A 115 -16.16 -8.40 1.65
CA ARG A 115 -17.62 -8.52 1.55
C ARG A 115 -18.24 -8.89 2.89
N ASN A 116 -19.39 -8.28 3.20
CA ASN A 116 -20.21 -8.67 4.34
C ASN A 116 -21.02 -9.96 4.02
N SER A 117 -21.67 -10.53 5.05
CA SER A 117 -22.46 -11.76 4.95
C SER A 117 -23.49 -11.70 3.81
N LYS A 118 -24.28 -10.62 3.73
CA LYS A 118 -25.28 -10.44 2.68
C LYS A 118 -24.65 -10.40 1.28
N GLN A 119 -23.59 -9.61 1.09
CA GLN A 119 -22.88 -9.52 -0.18
C GLN A 119 -22.30 -10.89 -0.59
N MET A 120 -21.81 -11.67 0.38
CA MET A 120 -21.30 -13.01 0.15
C MET A 120 -22.38 -13.95 -0.37
N HIS A 121 -23.54 -13.99 0.29
CA HIS A 121 -24.66 -14.85 -0.11
C HIS A 121 -25.24 -14.44 -1.47
N ASP A 122 -25.40 -13.13 -1.71
CA ASP A 122 -25.88 -12.60 -2.99
C ASP A 122 -24.89 -12.96 -4.13
N MET A 123 -23.58 -12.86 -3.88
CA MET A 123 -22.54 -13.23 -4.84
C MET A 123 -22.52 -14.73 -5.15
N VAL A 124 -22.64 -15.60 -4.14
CA VAL A 124 -22.71 -17.06 -4.34
C VAL A 124 -23.94 -17.44 -5.17
N ALA A 125 -25.10 -16.84 -4.87
CA ALA A 125 -26.32 -17.05 -5.65
C ALA A 125 -26.15 -16.58 -7.11
N ALA A 126 -25.57 -15.39 -7.33
CA ALA A 126 -25.30 -14.87 -8.66
C ALA A 126 -24.31 -15.73 -9.46
N TYR A 127 -23.30 -16.31 -8.80
CA TYR A 127 -22.36 -17.23 -9.45
C TYR A 127 -23.05 -18.52 -9.91
N LYS A 128 -23.90 -19.09 -9.05
CA LYS A 128 -24.66 -20.29 -9.39
C LYS A 128 -25.62 -20.04 -10.55
N ASP A 129 -26.30 -18.90 -10.55
CA ASP A 129 -27.19 -18.49 -11.64
C ASP A 129 -26.42 -18.29 -12.96
N ALA A 130 -25.35 -17.48 -12.93
CA ALA A 130 -24.63 -17.09 -14.14
C ALA A 130 -23.83 -18.22 -14.79
N TYR A 131 -23.31 -19.17 -14.00
CA TYR A 131 -22.38 -20.20 -14.48
C TYR A 131 -22.88 -21.63 -14.31
N GLY A 132 -23.95 -21.86 -13.55
CA GLY A 132 -24.44 -23.20 -13.21
C GLY A 132 -23.49 -24.00 -12.29
N ARG A 133 -22.40 -23.40 -11.83
CA ARG A 133 -21.33 -24.01 -11.03
C ARG A 133 -21.45 -23.66 -9.56
N ASP A 134 -20.83 -24.46 -8.71
CA ASP A 134 -20.72 -24.16 -7.28
C ASP A 134 -19.43 -23.36 -7.03
N MET A 135 -19.57 -22.17 -6.42
CA MET A 135 -18.43 -21.28 -6.16
C MET A 135 -17.45 -21.89 -5.15
N GLU A 136 -17.97 -22.60 -4.14
CA GLU A 136 -17.15 -23.23 -3.10
C GLU A 136 -16.30 -24.35 -3.70
N GLU A 137 -16.92 -25.24 -4.49
CA GLU A 137 -16.20 -26.32 -5.19
C GLU A 137 -15.11 -25.79 -6.12
N ASP A 138 -15.40 -24.72 -6.87
CA ASP A 138 -14.43 -24.08 -7.75
C ASP A 138 -13.25 -23.50 -6.96
N ILE A 139 -13.51 -22.78 -5.86
CA ILE A 139 -12.44 -22.27 -4.98
C ILE A 139 -11.66 -23.42 -4.34
N ILE A 140 -12.31 -24.51 -3.92
CA ILE A 140 -11.64 -25.68 -3.31
C ILE A 140 -10.65 -26.32 -4.28
N THR A 141 -11.01 -26.37 -5.56
CA THR A 141 -10.23 -26.99 -6.63
C THR A 141 -8.97 -26.19 -6.93
N ASP A 142 -9.08 -24.86 -6.96
CA ASP A 142 -8.00 -23.95 -7.34
C ASP A 142 -7.14 -23.45 -6.15
N THR A 143 -7.43 -23.89 -4.92
CA THR A 143 -6.70 -23.45 -3.72
C THR A 143 -6.33 -24.61 -2.78
N SER A 144 -5.34 -24.37 -1.91
CA SER A 144 -4.82 -25.39 -1.00
C SER A 144 -4.46 -24.84 0.38
N GLY A 145 -4.12 -25.74 1.32
CA GLY A 145 -3.62 -25.39 2.65
C GLY A 145 -4.56 -24.52 3.49
N HIS A 146 -3.97 -23.72 4.38
CA HIS A 146 -4.70 -22.80 5.25
C HIS A 146 -5.34 -21.64 4.50
N PHE A 147 -4.76 -21.25 3.35
CA PHE A 147 -5.35 -20.29 2.43
C PHE A 147 -6.76 -20.72 2.01
N LYS A 148 -6.89 -21.95 1.47
CA LYS A 148 -8.20 -22.54 1.15
C LYS A 148 -9.16 -22.52 2.33
N LYS A 149 -8.72 -23.02 3.50
CA LYS A 149 -9.57 -23.13 4.69
C LYS A 149 -10.17 -21.78 5.08
N MET A 150 -9.37 -20.73 5.10
CA MET A 150 -9.85 -19.39 5.43
C MET A 150 -10.79 -18.82 4.37
N LEU A 151 -10.51 -19.02 3.07
CA LEU A 151 -11.43 -18.60 2.02
C LEU A 151 -12.81 -19.24 2.18
N ILE A 152 -12.86 -20.54 2.52
CA ILE A 152 -14.13 -21.25 2.73
C ILE A 152 -14.86 -20.70 3.96
N VAL A 153 -14.16 -20.44 5.07
CA VAL A 153 -14.77 -19.83 6.27
C VAL A 153 -15.38 -18.46 5.94
N LEU A 154 -14.69 -17.62 5.17
CA LEU A 154 -15.22 -16.33 4.74
C LEU A 154 -16.43 -16.50 3.80
N LEU A 155 -16.35 -17.44 2.86
CA LEU A 155 -17.39 -17.70 1.86
C LEU A 155 -18.72 -18.14 2.48
N GLN A 156 -18.69 -18.80 3.64
CA GLN A 156 -19.93 -19.17 4.34
C GLN A 156 -20.79 -17.94 4.68
N GLY A 157 -20.18 -16.76 4.85
CA GLY A 157 -20.92 -15.53 5.16
C GLY A 157 -21.70 -15.63 6.48
N THR A 158 -21.17 -16.34 7.47
CA THR A 158 -21.82 -16.61 8.76
C THR A 158 -21.08 -15.93 9.92
N ARG A 159 -20.34 -14.84 9.64
CA ARG A 159 -19.71 -14.04 10.69
C ARG A 159 -20.78 -13.51 11.62
N ASP A 160 -20.51 -13.51 12.92
CA ASP A 160 -21.42 -12.92 13.91
C ASP A 160 -21.68 -11.45 13.60
N GLU A 161 -22.96 -11.08 13.48
CA GLU A 161 -23.41 -9.71 13.25
C GLU A 161 -23.88 -9.05 14.55
N SER A 162 -23.81 -9.75 15.68
CA SER A 162 -24.14 -9.19 16.98
C SER A 162 -23.21 -8.02 17.31
N GLY A 163 -23.81 -6.89 17.67
CA GLY A 163 -23.08 -5.71 18.16
C GLY A 163 -22.78 -5.77 19.66
N VAL A 164 -23.19 -6.84 20.34
CA VAL A 164 -23.00 -6.99 21.79
C VAL A 164 -21.61 -7.55 22.02
N VAL A 165 -20.78 -6.79 22.74
CA VAL A 165 -19.42 -7.21 23.07
C VAL A 165 -19.36 -7.77 24.49
N ASP A 166 -18.84 -8.98 24.61
CA ASP A 166 -18.46 -9.59 25.88
C ASP A 166 -16.99 -9.26 26.18
N ALA A 167 -16.77 -8.47 27.23
CA ALA A 167 -15.43 -8.00 27.60
C ALA A 167 -14.49 -9.14 28.03
N ASP A 168 -15.03 -10.16 28.71
CA ASP A 168 -14.23 -11.32 29.16
C ASP A 168 -13.79 -12.15 27.94
N LEU A 169 -14.68 -12.31 26.96
CA LEU A 169 -14.36 -12.97 25.70
C LEU A 169 -13.35 -12.17 24.86
N VAL A 170 -13.40 -10.83 24.88
CA VAL A 170 -12.41 -9.98 24.22
C VAL A 170 -11.02 -10.23 24.80
N GLU A 171 -10.90 -10.23 26.13
CA GLU A 171 -9.62 -10.49 26.80
C GLU A 171 -9.13 -11.92 26.54
N GLN A 172 -10.04 -12.89 26.55
CA GLN A 172 -9.73 -14.28 26.25
C GLN A 172 -9.23 -14.45 24.80
N ASP A 173 -9.96 -13.96 23.80
CA ASP A 173 -9.56 -14.10 22.40
C ASP A 173 -8.22 -13.38 22.12
N ALA A 174 -7.94 -12.26 22.79
CA ALA A 174 -6.66 -11.56 22.67
C ALA A 174 -5.50 -12.41 23.23
N LYS A 175 -5.68 -13.04 24.39
CA LYS A 175 -4.70 -13.97 24.97
C LYS A 175 -4.54 -15.22 24.11
N ASP A 176 -5.63 -15.78 23.60
CA ASP A 176 -5.61 -16.95 22.73
C ASP A 176 -4.85 -16.68 21.43
N LEU A 177 -5.03 -15.50 20.82
CA LEU A 177 -4.26 -15.10 19.63
C LEU A 177 -2.77 -14.90 19.95
N TYR A 178 -2.44 -14.35 21.12
CA TYR A 178 -1.05 -14.16 21.54
C TYR A 178 -0.35 -15.50 21.77
N ALA A 179 -1.01 -16.40 22.51
CA ALA A 179 -0.52 -17.76 22.76
C ALA A 179 -0.37 -18.58 21.47
N ALA A 180 -1.28 -18.38 20.50
CA ALA A 180 -1.27 -19.05 19.21
C ALA A 180 -0.21 -18.52 18.24
N GLY A 181 0.43 -17.37 18.51
CA GLY A 181 1.46 -16.78 17.67
C GLY A 181 2.73 -16.47 18.47
N GLU A 182 2.85 -15.24 18.93
CA GLU A 182 4.07 -14.68 19.55
C GLU A 182 4.61 -15.44 20.78
N GLU A 183 3.78 -16.21 21.52
CA GLU A 183 4.25 -16.98 22.68
C GLU A 183 4.95 -18.31 22.31
N GLN A 184 4.86 -18.74 21.06
CA GLN A 184 5.41 -20.01 20.59
C GLN A 184 6.23 -19.84 19.31
N TRP A 185 6.99 -20.87 18.93
CA TRP A 185 7.67 -20.85 17.64
C TRP A 185 6.72 -21.36 16.55
N GLY A 186 6.33 -20.46 15.64
CA GLY A 186 5.34 -20.73 14.59
C GLY A 186 3.94 -20.28 15.02
N THR A 187 2.94 -20.48 14.14
CA THR A 187 1.56 -20.06 14.41
C THR A 187 0.60 -21.25 14.47
N ASP A 188 -0.37 -21.23 15.38
CA ASP A 188 -1.57 -22.05 15.29
C ASP A 188 -2.55 -21.37 14.32
N GLU A 189 -2.42 -21.70 13.03
CA GLU A 189 -3.23 -21.09 11.98
C GLU A 189 -4.73 -21.40 12.15
N ALA A 190 -5.07 -22.53 12.77
CA ALA A 190 -6.46 -22.92 13.00
C ALA A 190 -7.13 -21.98 14.02
N LYS A 191 -6.41 -21.58 15.07
CA LYS A 191 -6.89 -20.60 16.05
C LYS A 191 -7.17 -19.24 15.41
N PHE A 192 -6.23 -18.77 14.59
CA PHE A 192 -6.38 -17.52 13.85
C PHE A 192 -7.58 -17.55 12.89
N ILE A 193 -7.75 -18.63 12.13
CA ILE A 193 -8.90 -18.83 11.23
C ILE A 193 -10.21 -18.81 12.01
N MET A 194 -10.27 -19.53 13.13
CA MET A 194 -11.48 -19.64 13.96
C MET A 194 -11.91 -18.27 14.51
N ILE A 195 -10.99 -17.54 15.14
CA ILE A 195 -11.30 -16.25 15.78
C ILE A 195 -11.60 -15.19 14.70
N LEU A 196 -10.67 -14.99 13.76
CA LEU A 196 -10.78 -13.91 12.76
C LEU A 196 -11.87 -14.17 11.72
N GLY A 197 -12.25 -15.42 11.48
CA GLY A 197 -13.32 -15.80 10.55
C GLY A 197 -14.73 -15.62 11.10
N ASN A 198 -14.93 -15.78 12.43
CA ASN A 198 -16.28 -15.95 12.99
C ASN A 198 -16.74 -14.81 13.91
N ARG A 199 -15.84 -14.18 14.68
CA ARG A 199 -16.23 -13.12 15.62
C ARG A 199 -16.74 -11.87 14.89
N SER A 200 -17.62 -11.12 15.54
CA SER A 200 -18.14 -9.88 14.95
C SER A 200 -17.04 -8.84 14.76
N VAL A 201 -17.22 -7.94 13.78
CA VAL A 201 -16.23 -6.90 13.48
C VAL A 201 -16.00 -6.01 14.71
N THR A 202 -17.07 -5.66 15.43
CA THR A 202 -16.99 -4.85 16.65
C THR A 202 -16.18 -5.54 17.73
N HIS A 203 -16.42 -6.84 17.96
CA HIS A 203 -15.64 -7.66 18.89
C HIS A 203 -14.16 -7.70 18.50
N LEU A 204 -13.87 -8.03 17.23
CA LEU A 204 -12.49 -8.17 16.76
C LEU A 204 -11.70 -6.86 16.81
N ARG A 205 -12.35 -5.71 16.60
CA ARG A 205 -11.69 -4.41 16.78
C ARG A 205 -11.22 -4.22 18.23
N MET A 206 -12.03 -4.61 19.21
CA MET A 206 -11.66 -4.56 20.62
C MET A 206 -10.61 -5.62 20.98
N VAL A 207 -10.70 -6.82 20.39
CA VAL A 207 -9.65 -7.85 20.51
C VAL A 207 -8.31 -7.33 20.01
N PHE A 208 -8.27 -6.64 18.88
CA PHE A 208 -7.01 -6.09 18.35
C PHE A 208 -6.40 -5.03 19.28
N ASP A 209 -7.24 -4.20 19.92
CA ASP A 209 -6.79 -3.19 20.87
C ASP A 209 -6.31 -3.81 22.20
N ALA A 210 -6.91 -4.92 22.62
CA ALA A 210 -6.44 -5.70 23.76
C ALA A 210 -5.15 -6.47 23.43
N TYR A 211 -5.07 -7.07 22.24
CA TYR A 211 -3.91 -7.80 21.74
C TYR A 211 -2.67 -6.92 21.71
N GLU A 212 -2.77 -5.70 21.18
CA GLU A 212 -1.65 -4.75 21.13
C GLU A 212 -1.06 -4.43 22.51
N LYS A 213 -1.88 -4.44 23.57
CA LYS A 213 -1.41 -4.24 24.95
C LYS A 213 -0.68 -5.46 25.51
N ILE A 214 -1.00 -6.66 25.03
CA ILE A 214 -0.39 -7.92 25.47
C ILE A 214 0.89 -8.21 24.69
N ALA A 215 0.83 -8.12 23.36
CA ALA A 215 1.91 -8.46 22.44
C ALA A 215 2.94 -7.33 22.26
N GLU A 216 2.62 -6.11 22.70
CA GLU A 216 3.39 -4.88 22.43
C GLU A 216 3.63 -4.59 20.94
N MET A 217 2.86 -5.21 20.05
CA MET A 217 2.83 -4.97 18.60
C MET A 217 1.44 -5.22 18.02
N SER A 218 1.18 -4.74 16.80
CA SER A 218 -0.11 -4.93 16.16
C SER A 218 -0.29 -6.37 15.67
N ILE A 219 -1.55 -6.84 15.63
CA ILE A 219 -1.88 -8.16 15.11
C ILE A 219 -1.43 -8.33 13.65
N GLU A 220 -1.45 -7.25 12.86
CA GLU A 220 -0.98 -7.24 11.49
C GLU A 220 0.53 -7.45 11.38
N ASP A 221 1.31 -6.94 12.34
CA ASP A 221 2.76 -7.13 12.36
C ASP A 221 3.11 -8.55 12.82
N SER A 222 2.41 -9.10 13.82
CA SER A 222 2.53 -10.51 14.20
C SER A 222 2.20 -11.46 13.04
N ILE A 223 1.12 -11.19 12.30
CA ILE A 223 0.77 -11.96 11.09
C ILE A 223 1.90 -11.93 10.04
N LYS A 224 2.52 -10.77 9.79
CA LYS A 224 3.63 -10.65 8.82
C LYS A 224 4.91 -11.34 9.27
N ASN A 225 5.15 -11.39 10.58
CA ASN A 225 6.35 -12.00 11.14
C ASN A 225 6.26 -13.53 11.12
N GLU A 226 5.07 -14.07 11.36
CA GLU A 226 4.89 -15.50 11.62
C GLU A 226 4.30 -16.30 10.44
N LEU A 227 3.50 -15.67 9.57
CA LEU A 227 2.90 -16.34 8.40
C LEU A 227 3.67 -16.04 7.12
N SER A 228 3.44 -16.85 6.08
CA SER A 228 4.00 -16.61 4.75
C SER A 228 3.02 -16.93 3.62
N GLY A 229 3.37 -16.48 2.40
CA GLY A 229 2.65 -16.83 1.17
C GLY A 229 1.26 -16.19 1.06
N ASP A 230 0.34 -16.83 0.35
CA ASP A 230 -1.00 -16.28 0.14
C ASP A 230 -1.89 -16.34 1.39
N PHE A 231 -1.58 -17.27 2.31
CA PHE A 231 -2.26 -17.31 3.60
C PHE A 231 -1.95 -16.07 4.45
N GLU A 232 -0.67 -15.67 4.56
CA GLU A 232 -0.28 -14.40 5.20
C GLU A 232 -1.01 -13.21 4.59
N ARG A 233 -1.04 -13.12 3.25
CA ARG A 233 -1.70 -12.04 2.52
C ARG A 233 -3.20 -11.99 2.79
N LEU A 234 -3.86 -13.14 2.88
CA LEU A 234 -5.28 -13.26 3.20
C LEU A 234 -5.57 -12.83 4.63
N MET A 235 -4.83 -13.36 5.61
CA MET A 235 -5.03 -13.04 7.02
C MET A 235 -4.78 -11.55 7.29
N LEU A 236 -3.75 -10.97 6.65
CA LEU A 236 -3.47 -9.55 6.70
C LEU A 236 -4.59 -8.70 6.07
N ALA A 237 -5.19 -9.17 4.97
CA ALA A 237 -6.33 -8.49 4.35
C ALA A 237 -7.58 -8.54 5.22
N VAL A 238 -7.85 -9.67 5.87
CA VAL A 238 -8.96 -9.84 6.83
C VAL A 238 -8.79 -8.90 8.02
N ALA A 239 -7.61 -8.88 8.64
CA ALA A 239 -7.31 -7.95 9.74
C ALA A 239 -7.48 -6.48 9.31
N GLN A 240 -6.97 -6.10 8.13
CA GLN A 240 -7.13 -4.75 7.57
C GLN A 240 -8.59 -4.40 7.31
N CYS A 241 -9.41 -5.32 6.77
CA CYS A 241 -10.83 -5.08 6.54
C CYS A 241 -11.62 -4.96 7.85
N ILE A 242 -11.30 -5.76 8.86
CA ILE A 242 -11.88 -5.64 10.21
C ILE A 242 -11.57 -4.26 10.80
N ARG A 243 -10.33 -3.76 10.65
CA ARG A 243 -9.97 -2.40 11.07
C ARG A 243 -10.76 -1.37 10.26
N SER A 244 -10.59 -1.34 8.94
CA SER A 244 -11.27 -0.42 8.03
C SER A 244 -11.20 -0.92 6.58
N VAL A 245 -12.38 -1.27 6.04
CA VAL A 245 -12.54 -1.61 4.62
C VAL A 245 -12.13 -0.44 3.71
N PRO A 246 -12.51 0.83 3.98
CA PRO A 246 -12.01 1.97 3.21
C PRO A 246 -10.47 2.06 3.15
N MET A 247 -9.80 1.85 4.30
CA MET A 247 -8.33 1.89 4.35
C MET A 247 -7.68 0.77 3.54
N PHE A 248 -8.28 -0.42 3.60
CA PHE A 248 -7.84 -1.56 2.82
C PHE A 248 -7.91 -1.26 1.32
N PHE A 249 -9.01 -0.69 0.84
CA PHE A 249 -9.14 -0.32 -0.57
C PHE A 249 -8.26 0.85 -0.98
N ALA A 250 -8.08 1.87 -0.13
CA ALA A 250 -7.12 2.95 -0.38
C ALA A 250 -5.70 2.40 -0.61
N LYS A 251 -5.25 1.49 0.26
CA LYS A 251 -3.95 0.83 0.12
C LYS A 251 -3.84 -0.02 -1.14
N ARG A 252 -4.92 -0.70 -1.54
CA ARG A 252 -4.93 -1.52 -2.77
C ARG A 252 -4.95 -0.68 -4.03
N LEU A 253 -5.69 0.43 -4.06
CA LEU A 253 -5.67 1.40 -5.14
C LEU A 253 -4.28 1.99 -5.33
N TYR A 254 -3.63 2.40 -4.23
CA TYR A 254 -2.26 2.91 -4.30
C TYR A 254 -1.31 1.85 -4.88
N LYS A 255 -1.38 0.62 -4.37
CA LYS A 255 -0.57 -0.50 -4.90
C LYS A 255 -0.88 -0.83 -6.37
N SER A 256 -2.09 -0.59 -6.86
CA SER A 256 -2.41 -0.83 -8.27
C SER A 256 -1.83 0.21 -9.23
N MET A 257 -1.47 1.39 -8.74
CA MET A 257 -0.93 2.50 -9.55
C MET A 257 0.52 2.86 -9.18
N LYS A 258 1.10 2.20 -8.16
CA LYS A 258 2.47 2.49 -7.71
C LYS A 258 3.50 1.88 -8.67
N GLY A 259 4.35 2.73 -9.25
CA GLY A 259 5.51 2.33 -10.03
C GLY A 259 5.28 2.47 -11.53
N LEU A 260 6.00 1.69 -12.34
CA LEU A 260 5.81 1.68 -13.79
C LEU A 260 4.66 0.75 -14.16
N GLY A 261 3.60 1.32 -14.74
CA GLY A 261 2.42 0.60 -15.21
C GLY A 261 1.37 0.38 -14.13
N THR A 262 0.19 -0.07 -14.56
CA THR A 262 -1.01 -0.16 -13.73
C THR A 262 -1.52 -1.60 -13.63
N ALA A 263 -1.97 -2.01 -12.45
CA ALA A 263 -2.75 -3.23 -12.27
C ALA A 263 -4.24 -2.97 -12.60
N ASP A 264 -4.55 -2.67 -13.85
CA ASP A 264 -5.85 -2.15 -14.29
C ASP A 264 -7.05 -2.99 -13.85
N ASN A 265 -6.94 -4.31 -13.87
CA ASN A 265 -8.05 -5.18 -13.45
C ASN A 265 -8.43 -4.94 -11.98
N THR A 266 -7.44 -4.64 -11.13
CA THR A 266 -7.69 -4.30 -9.73
C THR A 266 -8.24 -2.89 -9.60
N LEU A 267 -7.69 -1.93 -10.34
CA LEU A 267 -8.19 -0.56 -10.35
C LEU A 267 -9.67 -0.52 -10.78
N ILE A 268 -10.01 -1.16 -11.90
CA ILE A 268 -11.38 -1.28 -12.42
C ILE A 268 -12.31 -1.91 -11.38
N ARG A 269 -11.95 -3.07 -10.83
CA ARG A 269 -12.80 -3.79 -9.87
C ARG A 269 -13.09 -2.97 -8.62
N ILE A 270 -12.08 -2.29 -8.06
CA ILE A 270 -12.26 -1.46 -6.86
C ILE A 270 -13.10 -0.23 -7.19
N MET A 271 -12.77 0.49 -8.27
CA MET A 271 -13.50 1.71 -8.65
C MET A 271 -14.99 1.43 -8.93
N ILE A 272 -15.31 0.29 -9.54
CA ILE A 272 -16.70 -0.13 -9.74
C ILE A 272 -17.35 -0.51 -8.41
N SER A 273 -16.79 -1.50 -7.71
CA SER A 273 -17.46 -2.12 -6.55
C SER A 273 -17.63 -1.19 -5.36
N ARG A 274 -16.85 -0.11 -5.27
CA ARG A 274 -16.90 0.85 -4.16
C ARG A 274 -17.55 2.18 -4.50
N SER A 275 -17.80 2.47 -5.79
CA SER A 275 -18.37 3.74 -6.26
C SER A 275 -19.72 4.11 -5.64
N GLU A 276 -20.53 3.12 -5.28
CA GLU A 276 -21.86 3.31 -4.67
C GLU A 276 -21.89 2.84 -3.20
N THR A 277 -20.72 2.70 -2.55
CA THR A 277 -20.61 2.23 -1.16
C THR A 277 -19.88 3.23 -0.26
N ASP A 278 -18.56 3.38 -0.44
CA ASP A 278 -17.68 4.11 0.47
C ASP A 278 -16.50 4.79 -0.26
N MET A 279 -16.65 5.08 -1.56
CA MET A 279 -15.60 5.74 -2.35
C MET A 279 -15.17 7.10 -1.76
N LEU A 280 -16.08 7.84 -1.13
CA LEU A 280 -15.71 9.08 -0.42
C LEU A 280 -14.78 8.80 0.77
N ASP A 281 -15.07 7.77 1.56
CA ASP A 281 -14.20 7.37 2.68
C ASP A 281 -12.84 6.87 2.17
N ILE A 282 -12.83 6.09 1.07
CA ILE A 282 -11.60 5.61 0.45
C ILE A 282 -10.70 6.76 0.03
N ARG A 283 -11.25 7.83 -0.56
CA ARG A 283 -10.48 9.03 -0.97
C ARG A 283 -9.82 9.71 0.21
N GLU A 284 -10.55 9.89 1.29
CA GLU A 284 -10.01 10.49 2.51
C GLU A 284 -8.92 9.63 3.14
N CYS A 285 -9.15 8.32 3.21
CA CYS A 285 -8.17 7.34 3.68
C CYS A 285 -6.91 7.33 2.81
N PHE A 286 -7.07 7.47 1.49
CA PHE A 286 -5.96 7.56 0.55
C PHE A 286 -5.12 8.81 0.81
N ARG A 287 -5.77 9.97 0.95
CA ARG A 287 -5.11 11.25 1.25
C ARG A 287 -4.43 11.26 2.62
N LEU A 288 -4.96 10.53 3.59
CA LEU A 288 -4.32 10.35 4.90
C LEU A 288 -3.03 9.54 4.83
N GLN A 289 -2.93 8.57 3.92
CA GLN A 289 -1.76 7.68 3.81
C GLN A 289 -0.74 8.10 2.77
N TYR A 290 -1.14 8.87 1.76
CA TYR A 290 -0.33 9.16 0.60
C TYR A 290 -0.30 10.66 0.31
N GLU A 291 0.83 11.13 -0.20
CA GLU A 291 1.10 12.56 -0.50
C GLU A 291 0.27 13.11 -1.67
N LYS A 292 -0.59 12.28 -2.27
CA LYS A 292 -1.36 12.58 -3.47
C LYS A 292 -2.79 12.11 -3.30
N SER A 293 -3.76 12.86 -3.82
CA SER A 293 -5.15 12.41 -3.86
C SER A 293 -5.31 11.18 -4.76
N LEU A 294 -6.36 10.38 -4.50
CA LEU A 294 -6.73 9.26 -5.37
C LEU A 294 -7.00 9.75 -6.80
N TYR A 295 -7.68 10.90 -6.93
CA TYR A 295 -7.98 11.53 -8.20
C TYR A 295 -6.70 11.80 -9.00
N ASN A 296 -5.74 12.51 -8.41
CA ASN A 296 -4.52 12.86 -9.12
C ASN A 296 -3.61 11.63 -9.34
N MET A 297 -3.65 10.60 -8.48
CA MET A 297 -2.99 9.33 -8.76
C MET A 297 -3.54 8.67 -10.04
N ILE A 298 -4.87 8.67 -10.23
CA ILE A 298 -5.52 8.17 -11.46
C ILE A 298 -5.14 9.04 -12.67
N VAL A 299 -5.06 10.37 -12.51
CA VAL A 299 -4.72 11.30 -13.59
C VAL A 299 -3.36 10.98 -14.22
N ASP A 300 -2.36 10.70 -13.39
CA ASP A 300 -0.99 10.44 -13.83
C ASP A 300 -0.82 9.04 -14.43
N ASP A 301 -1.56 8.05 -13.91
CA ASP A 301 -1.33 6.64 -14.24
C ASP A 301 -2.24 6.13 -15.38
N THR A 302 -3.23 6.93 -15.81
CA THR A 302 -4.20 6.52 -16.83
C THR A 302 -4.44 7.58 -17.92
N SER A 303 -5.03 7.17 -19.04
CA SER A 303 -5.27 8.04 -20.21
C SER A 303 -6.60 7.74 -20.93
N GLY A 304 -7.03 8.68 -21.79
CA GLY A 304 -8.19 8.53 -22.66
C GLY A 304 -9.52 8.39 -21.92
N ASP A 305 -10.50 7.77 -22.57
CA ASP A 305 -11.85 7.58 -22.02
C ASP A 305 -11.84 6.70 -20.77
N TYR A 306 -10.92 5.72 -20.71
CA TYR A 306 -10.68 4.92 -19.52
C TYR A 306 -10.35 5.78 -18.30
N LYS A 307 -9.44 6.76 -18.42
CA LYS A 307 -9.16 7.73 -17.36
C LYS A 307 -10.42 8.49 -16.96
N ARG A 308 -11.11 9.07 -17.93
CA ARG A 308 -12.30 9.91 -17.66
C ARG A 308 -13.36 9.14 -16.89
N THR A 309 -13.63 7.90 -17.28
CA THR A 309 -14.58 7.04 -16.57
C THR A 309 -14.13 6.76 -15.14
N LEU A 310 -12.85 6.44 -14.92
CA LEU A 310 -12.32 6.23 -13.57
C LEU A 310 -12.42 7.50 -12.71
N LEU A 311 -12.16 8.67 -13.28
CA LEU A 311 -12.29 9.95 -12.57
C LEU A 311 -13.75 10.26 -12.22
N ASN A 312 -14.71 9.98 -13.12
CA ASN A 312 -16.13 10.13 -12.80
C ASN A 312 -16.56 9.18 -11.66
N LEU A 313 -16.04 7.95 -11.62
CA LEU A 313 -16.27 7.03 -10.50
C LEU A 313 -15.56 7.48 -9.21
N CYS A 314 -14.41 8.14 -9.32
CA CYS A 314 -13.68 8.70 -8.18
C CYS A 314 -14.40 9.94 -7.61
N GLY A 315 -15.04 10.75 -8.45
CA GLY A 315 -15.52 12.07 -8.07
C GLY A 315 -14.49 13.17 -8.33
N GLY A 316 -14.56 14.29 -7.61
CA GLY A 316 -13.73 15.47 -7.87
C GLY A 316 -12.29 15.39 -7.32
N ASP A 317 -11.48 16.37 -7.72
CA ASP A 317 -10.18 16.64 -7.10
C ASP A 317 -10.39 17.28 -5.72
N ASP A 318 -10.00 16.56 -4.68
CA ASP A 318 -10.03 16.98 -3.28
C ASP A 318 -8.62 17.19 -2.69
N ASP A 319 -7.67 17.67 -3.51
CA ASP A 319 -6.32 18.04 -3.07
C ASP A 319 -6.31 19.02 -1.88
N LEU A 320 -7.33 19.88 -1.75
CA LEU A 320 -7.52 20.73 -0.57
C LEU A 320 -8.34 20.01 0.50
N ALA A 321 -7.74 19.84 1.68
CA ALA A 321 -8.37 19.22 2.83
C ALA A 321 -9.63 19.96 3.28
N GLY A 322 -10.80 19.34 3.13
CA GLY A 322 -11.97 19.65 3.96
C GLY A 322 -11.82 19.08 5.38
N GLU A 323 -12.78 19.36 6.26
CA GLU A 323 -12.88 18.68 7.57
C GLU A 323 -12.95 17.16 7.37
N PHE A 324 -12.25 16.40 8.21
CA PHE A 324 -12.29 14.92 8.17
C PHE A 324 -13.67 14.41 8.57
N PHE A 325 -14.17 13.40 7.85
CA PHE A 325 -15.36 12.67 8.30
C PHE A 325 -14.98 11.68 9.43
N PRO A 326 -15.97 11.19 10.21
CA PRO A 326 -15.70 10.42 11.43
C PRO A 326 -14.78 9.21 11.25
N GLU A 327 -14.95 8.41 10.18
CA GLU A 327 -14.09 7.27 9.89
C GLU A 327 -12.64 7.68 9.64
N ALA A 328 -12.41 8.68 8.78
CA ALA A 328 -11.08 9.18 8.46
C ALA A 328 -10.40 9.83 9.70
N ALA A 329 -11.16 10.59 10.49
CA ALA A 329 -10.67 11.19 11.73
C ALA A 329 -10.26 10.13 12.76
N GLN A 330 -11.09 9.09 12.95
CA GLN A 330 -10.78 7.97 13.84
C GLN A 330 -9.51 7.25 13.40
N MET A 331 -9.32 7.07 12.09
CA MET A 331 -8.14 6.42 11.53
C MET A 331 -6.87 7.27 11.69
N ALA A 332 -6.95 8.58 11.44
CA ALA A 332 -5.85 9.50 11.68
C ALA A 332 -5.44 9.50 13.18
N TYR A 333 -6.41 9.55 14.09
CA TYR A 333 -6.15 9.43 15.53
C TYR A 333 -5.46 8.11 15.87
N LYS A 334 -5.98 6.98 15.35
CA LYS A 334 -5.40 5.66 15.62
C LYS A 334 -3.99 5.50 15.06
N MET A 335 -3.69 6.08 13.91
CA MET A 335 -2.32 6.12 13.37
C MET A 335 -1.35 6.84 14.32
N TRP A 336 -1.77 7.97 14.89
CA TRP A 336 -0.99 8.69 15.89
C TRP A 336 -0.86 7.91 17.21
N GLU A 337 -1.94 7.30 17.69
CA GLU A 337 -1.96 6.49 18.90
C GLU A 337 -1.03 5.27 18.78
N LEU A 338 -1.10 4.53 17.66
CA LEU A 338 -0.18 3.43 17.35
C LEU A 338 1.28 3.91 17.35
N SER A 339 1.58 5.01 16.65
CA SER A 339 2.94 5.56 16.63
C SER A 339 3.43 5.99 18.02
N ALA A 340 2.54 6.38 18.93
CA ALA A 340 2.88 6.81 20.28
C ALA A 340 3.03 5.64 21.27
N MET A 341 2.29 4.54 21.06
CA MET A 341 2.23 3.41 22.00
C MET A 341 3.12 2.24 21.59
N THR A 342 3.38 2.03 20.30
CA THR A 342 4.16 0.88 19.82
C THR A 342 5.64 1.02 20.20
N LYS A 343 6.15 0.04 20.94
CA LYS A 343 7.59 -0.06 21.24
C LYS A 343 8.32 -0.66 20.05
N VAL A 344 8.82 0.19 19.15
CA VAL A 344 9.59 -0.27 17.99
C VAL A 344 11.03 -0.60 18.38
N GLN A 345 11.43 -1.87 18.23
CA GLN A 345 12.83 -2.25 18.35
C GLN A 345 13.57 -1.96 17.03
N LEU A 346 14.43 -0.94 17.03
CA LEU A 346 15.28 -0.62 15.88
C LEU A 346 16.37 -1.70 15.71
N ARG A 347 16.37 -2.40 14.56
CA ARG A 347 17.32 -3.49 14.27
C ARG A 347 18.27 -3.10 13.14
N PRO A 348 19.59 -3.00 13.37
CA PRO A 348 20.56 -2.71 12.32
C PRO A 348 20.79 -3.94 11.44
N THR A 349 20.99 -3.70 10.13
CA THR A 349 21.32 -4.73 9.14
C THR A 349 22.81 -5.10 9.16
N VAL A 350 23.69 -4.14 9.45
CA VAL A 350 25.13 -4.37 9.65
C VAL A 350 25.43 -4.47 11.14
N ARG A 351 25.98 -5.61 11.57
CA ARG A 351 26.35 -5.89 12.96
C ARG A 351 27.87 -6.03 13.10
N PRO A 352 28.44 -5.87 14.30
CA PRO A 352 29.84 -6.17 14.52
C PRO A 352 30.18 -7.59 14.08
N ALA A 353 31.22 -7.76 13.27
CA ALA A 353 31.70 -9.07 12.88
C ALA A 353 32.26 -9.81 14.09
N PRO A 354 31.91 -11.10 14.29
CA PRO A 354 32.55 -11.93 15.30
C PRO A 354 34.02 -12.19 14.94
N ASN A 355 34.87 -12.41 15.94
CA ASN A 355 36.30 -12.72 15.76
C ASN A 355 37.04 -11.65 14.92
N PHE A 356 36.69 -10.39 15.11
CA PHE A 356 37.24 -9.27 14.36
C PHE A 356 38.72 -9.05 14.68
N ASP A 357 39.55 -9.00 13.63
CA ASP A 357 40.96 -8.64 13.68
C ASP A 357 41.22 -7.44 12.75
N PRO A 358 41.42 -6.23 13.29
CA PRO A 358 41.65 -5.03 12.48
C PRO A 358 42.98 -5.07 11.71
N ALA A 359 43.97 -5.84 12.16
CA ALA A 359 45.25 -5.96 11.48
C ALA A 359 45.14 -6.84 10.23
N ALA A 360 44.44 -7.97 10.34
CA ALA A 360 44.15 -8.85 9.22
C ALA A 360 43.34 -8.13 8.13
N ASP A 361 42.28 -7.42 8.52
CA ASP A 361 41.45 -6.64 7.60
C ASP A 361 42.25 -5.50 6.94
N ALA A 362 43.10 -4.79 7.69
CA ALA A 362 43.95 -3.74 7.12
C ALA A 362 44.93 -4.28 6.06
N GLN A 363 45.53 -5.45 6.30
CA GLN A 363 46.42 -6.11 5.34
C GLN A 363 45.66 -6.61 4.12
N ALA A 364 44.46 -7.18 4.31
CA ALA A 364 43.61 -7.65 3.23
C ALA A 364 43.16 -6.50 2.33
N LEU A 365 42.72 -5.37 2.91
CA LEU A 365 42.42 -4.14 2.17
C LEU A 365 43.65 -3.63 1.41
N ARG A 366 44.83 -3.62 2.03
CA ARG A 366 46.05 -3.21 1.34
C ARG A 366 46.36 -4.10 0.15
N LYS A 367 46.20 -5.42 0.30
CA LYS A 367 46.40 -6.41 -0.76
C LYS A 367 45.42 -6.20 -1.91
N ALA A 368 44.15 -5.94 -1.60
CA ALA A 368 43.11 -5.66 -2.58
C ALA A 368 43.41 -4.40 -3.43
N MET A 369 44.08 -3.41 -2.82
CA MET A 369 44.52 -2.16 -3.46
C MET A 369 45.97 -2.23 -3.98
N LYS A 370 46.59 -3.41 -4.12
CA LYS A 370 48.00 -3.53 -4.54
C LYS A 370 48.11 -4.12 -5.93
N GLY A 371 48.65 -3.35 -6.88
CA GLY A 371 49.01 -3.84 -8.19
C GLY A 371 48.35 -3.01 -9.29
N PHE A 372 48.19 -3.60 -10.46
CA PHE A 372 47.39 -3.01 -11.53
C PHE A 372 45.94 -3.49 -11.39
N GLY A 373 45.02 -2.56 -11.22
CA GLY A 373 43.62 -2.85 -10.88
C GLY A 373 43.38 -2.94 -9.37
N THR A 374 42.10 -3.04 -9.00
CA THR A 374 41.62 -3.06 -7.62
C THR A 374 40.67 -4.23 -7.44
N ASP A 375 40.88 -5.02 -6.39
CA ASP A 375 39.96 -6.09 -5.99
C ASP A 375 38.78 -5.49 -5.20
N GLU A 376 37.79 -5.01 -5.94
CA GLU A 376 36.60 -4.34 -5.39
C GLU A 376 35.77 -5.29 -4.51
N ASP A 377 35.69 -6.57 -4.88
CA ASP A 377 34.94 -7.59 -4.12
C ASP A 377 35.51 -7.78 -2.72
N ALA A 378 36.84 -7.89 -2.59
CA ALA A 378 37.48 -8.00 -1.29
C ALA A 378 37.26 -6.75 -0.42
N ILE A 379 37.27 -5.55 -1.03
CA ILE A 379 36.97 -4.31 -0.31
C ILE A 379 35.53 -4.30 0.18
N ILE A 380 34.57 -4.67 -0.68
CA ILE A 380 33.14 -4.72 -0.35
C ILE A 380 32.89 -5.74 0.77
N ASP A 381 33.41 -6.95 0.66
CA ASP A 381 33.20 -8.03 1.62
C ASP A 381 33.74 -7.70 3.02
N ILE A 382 34.81 -6.92 3.11
CA ILE A 382 35.32 -6.41 4.37
C ILE A 382 34.45 -5.25 4.84
N VAL A 383 34.36 -4.16 4.08
CA VAL A 383 33.74 -2.91 4.56
C VAL A 383 32.25 -3.10 4.85
N ALA A 384 31.49 -3.76 3.98
CA ALA A 384 30.05 -3.95 4.16
C ALA A 384 29.68 -4.85 5.36
N ARG A 385 30.61 -5.69 5.82
CA ARG A 385 30.40 -6.67 6.92
C ARG A 385 31.11 -6.31 8.22
N ARG A 386 31.52 -5.05 8.39
CA ARG A 386 32.08 -4.53 9.66
C ARG A 386 31.21 -3.41 10.20
N SER A 387 31.03 -3.36 11.51
CA SER A 387 30.36 -2.22 12.14
C SER A 387 31.18 -0.93 11.92
N ASN A 388 30.55 0.23 12.05
CA ASN A 388 31.29 1.48 11.89
C ASN A 388 32.45 1.60 12.89
N ALA A 389 32.27 1.17 14.14
CA ALA A 389 33.33 1.12 15.14
C ALA A 389 34.51 0.26 14.67
N GLN A 390 34.25 -0.96 14.17
CA GLN A 390 35.28 -1.83 13.62
C GLN A 390 35.98 -1.21 12.41
N ARG A 391 35.26 -0.47 11.54
CA ARG A 391 35.88 0.26 10.42
C ARG A 391 36.83 1.35 10.90
N GLN A 392 36.53 2.03 12.01
CA GLN A 392 37.45 2.99 12.62
C GLN A 392 38.71 2.28 13.18
N GLU A 393 38.56 1.11 13.78
CA GLU A 393 39.70 0.29 14.23
C GLU A 393 40.57 -0.18 13.05
N ILE A 394 39.96 -0.63 11.93
CA ILE A 394 40.69 -0.95 10.70
C ILE A 394 41.47 0.26 10.20
N ARG A 395 40.85 1.45 10.18
CA ARG A 395 41.51 2.69 9.73
C ARG A 395 42.73 3.03 10.61
N GLN A 396 42.63 2.85 11.92
CA GLN A 396 43.74 3.03 12.85
C GLN A 396 44.85 1.98 12.63
N SER A 397 44.49 0.70 12.53
CA SER A 397 45.45 -0.39 12.26
C SER A 397 46.15 -0.24 10.91
N PHE A 398 45.43 0.17 9.86
CA PHE A 398 46.00 0.42 8.53
C PHE A 398 47.07 1.52 8.58
N LYS A 399 46.78 2.62 9.29
CA LYS A 399 47.76 3.71 9.48
C LYS A 399 48.96 3.26 10.30
N SER A 400 48.73 2.53 11.39
CA SER A 400 49.78 2.04 12.29
C SER A 400 50.72 1.04 11.61
N LEU A 401 50.16 0.03 10.93
CA LEU A 401 50.92 -1.08 10.36
C LEU A 401 51.59 -0.72 9.03
N LEU A 402 50.96 0.15 8.22
CA LEU A 402 51.40 0.40 6.85
C LEU A 402 51.90 1.83 6.62
N GLY A 403 51.67 2.74 7.58
CA GLY A 403 52.07 4.15 7.46
C GLY A 403 51.27 4.94 6.41
N ARG A 404 50.08 4.45 6.01
CA ARG A 404 49.27 5.01 4.92
C ARG A 404 47.89 5.45 5.42
N ASP A 405 47.26 6.35 4.68
CA ASP A 405 45.89 6.78 4.97
C ASP A 405 44.89 5.94 4.16
N LEU A 406 44.12 5.11 4.86
CA LEU A 406 43.16 4.19 4.23
C LEU A 406 42.10 4.92 3.40
N ILE A 407 41.63 6.09 3.85
CA ILE A 407 40.61 6.86 3.10
C ILE A 407 41.20 7.38 1.80
N LYS A 408 42.45 7.87 1.83
CA LYS A 408 43.15 8.34 0.63
C LYS A 408 43.39 7.21 -0.36
N ASP A 409 43.85 6.06 0.13
CA ASP A 409 44.09 4.88 -0.71
C ASP A 409 42.79 4.38 -1.36
N LEU A 410 41.70 4.25 -0.59
CA LEU A 410 40.39 3.86 -1.13
C LEU A 410 39.86 4.86 -2.18
N LYS A 411 40.07 6.17 -1.98
CA LYS A 411 39.68 7.19 -2.96
C LYS A 411 40.49 7.14 -4.26
N SER A 412 41.73 6.68 -4.22
CA SER A 412 42.55 6.56 -5.44
C SER A 412 42.24 5.29 -6.22
N GLU A 413 41.71 4.27 -5.56
CA GLU A 413 41.47 2.94 -6.13
C GLU A 413 40.03 2.75 -6.60
N LEU A 414 39.06 3.37 -5.94
CA LEU A 414 37.64 3.29 -6.28
C LEU A 414 37.18 4.50 -7.09
N SER A 415 36.06 4.36 -7.79
CA SER A 415 35.44 5.49 -8.51
C SER A 415 33.92 5.52 -8.41
N LYS A 416 33.33 6.66 -8.80
CA LYS A 416 31.88 6.87 -8.97
C LYS A 416 31.08 6.51 -7.71
N ASN A 417 30.02 5.70 -7.86
CA ASN A 417 29.09 5.39 -6.78
C ASN A 417 29.70 4.45 -5.74
N LEU A 418 30.57 3.53 -6.17
CA LEU A 418 31.23 2.60 -5.25
C LEU A 418 32.19 3.36 -4.32
N GLU A 419 32.99 4.28 -4.85
CA GLU A 419 33.83 5.17 -4.03
C GLU A 419 32.98 5.96 -3.02
N ARG A 420 31.90 6.60 -3.49
CA ARG A 420 31.01 7.39 -2.62
C ARG A 420 30.47 6.55 -1.46
N LEU A 421 30.02 5.32 -1.74
CA LEU A 421 29.46 4.41 -0.74
C LEU A 421 30.52 3.90 0.23
N ILE A 422 31.65 3.37 -0.26
CA ILE A 422 32.70 2.81 0.59
C ILE A 422 33.32 3.89 1.48
N ILE A 423 33.61 5.08 0.93
CA ILE A 423 34.09 6.19 1.75
C ILE A 423 33.04 6.64 2.76
N GLY A 424 31.75 6.68 2.37
CA GLY A 424 30.66 7.00 3.29
C GLY A 424 30.60 6.03 4.48
N LEU A 425 30.71 4.73 4.22
CA LEU A 425 30.71 3.67 5.24
C LEU A 425 31.91 3.75 6.20
N MET A 426 33.04 4.29 5.74
CA MET A 426 34.27 4.43 6.52
C MET A 426 34.32 5.70 7.39
N LEU A 427 33.45 6.69 7.16
CA LEU A 427 33.29 7.86 8.03
C LEU A 427 32.48 7.49 9.27
N THR A 428 32.73 8.13 10.40
CA THR A 428 31.80 8.02 11.55
C THR A 428 30.42 8.60 11.17
N PRO A 429 29.32 8.21 11.83
CA PRO A 429 28.00 8.74 11.49
C PRO A 429 27.93 10.27 11.49
N ALA A 430 28.54 10.91 12.50
CA ALA A 430 28.57 12.37 12.61
C ALA A 430 29.45 13.05 11.54
N GLU A 431 30.59 12.44 11.17
CA GLU A 431 31.40 12.92 10.04
C GLU A 431 30.67 12.82 8.70
N PHE A 432 29.94 11.72 8.51
CA PHE A 432 29.17 11.49 7.30
C PHE A 432 28.06 12.54 7.16
N ASP A 433 27.25 12.74 8.21
CA ASP A 433 26.17 13.74 8.20
C ASP A 433 26.72 15.16 8.00
N ALA A 434 27.80 15.53 8.69
CA ALA A 434 28.44 16.85 8.50
C ALA A 434 28.91 17.08 7.05
N LYS A 435 29.48 16.03 6.43
CA LYS A 435 29.90 16.08 5.02
C LYS A 435 28.72 16.15 4.06
N MET A 436 27.61 15.47 4.34
CA MET A 436 26.41 15.53 3.52
C MET A 436 25.72 16.89 3.62
N MET A 437 25.64 17.47 4.82
CA MET A 437 25.20 18.85 5.03
C MET A 437 26.05 19.85 4.24
N GLN A 438 27.38 19.73 4.28
CA GLN A 438 28.26 20.57 3.48
C GLN A 438 27.95 20.44 1.98
N LYS A 439 27.86 19.21 1.47
CA LYS A 439 27.60 18.97 0.05
C LYS A 439 26.26 19.52 -0.41
N ALA A 440 25.24 19.46 0.45
CA ALA A 440 23.92 20.01 0.15
C ALA A 440 23.93 21.54 0.02
N MET A 441 24.92 22.22 0.61
CA MET A 441 25.09 23.68 0.53
C MET A 441 26.23 24.11 -0.41
N GLU A 442 26.97 23.17 -1.00
CA GLU A 442 28.14 23.45 -1.82
C GLU A 442 27.73 23.67 -3.28
N GLY A 443 28.21 24.76 -3.89
CA GLY A 443 27.94 25.09 -5.28
C GLY A 443 26.78 26.08 -5.46
N ALA A 444 26.22 26.13 -6.66
CA ALA A 444 25.07 26.98 -6.96
C ALA A 444 23.77 26.25 -6.61
N GLY A 445 22.94 26.89 -5.78
CA GLY A 445 21.69 26.31 -5.27
C GLY A 445 21.88 25.65 -3.91
N THR A 446 20.88 24.90 -3.48
CA THR A 446 20.89 24.12 -2.25
C THR A 446 20.13 22.81 -2.53
N ASP A 447 20.54 21.72 -1.88
CA ASP A 447 19.78 20.48 -1.87
C ASP A 447 18.91 20.45 -0.61
N GLU A 448 17.74 21.09 -0.68
CA GLU A 448 16.85 21.24 0.46
C GLU A 448 16.34 19.88 0.96
N HIS A 449 16.19 18.89 0.08
CA HIS A 449 15.79 17.54 0.45
C HIS A 449 16.81 16.88 1.39
N ALA A 450 18.10 16.94 1.04
CA ALA A 450 19.16 16.39 1.90
C ALA A 450 19.24 17.12 3.26
N LEU A 451 19.02 18.44 3.28
CA LEU A 451 19.01 19.21 4.53
C LEU A 451 17.82 18.83 5.42
N ILE A 452 16.61 18.75 4.86
CA ILE A 452 15.40 18.35 5.60
C ILE A 452 15.55 16.93 6.11
N GLU A 453 16.03 16.00 5.28
CA GLU A 453 16.27 14.61 5.67
C GLU A 453 17.18 14.54 6.90
N ILE A 454 18.31 15.26 6.91
CA ILE A 454 19.25 15.22 8.03
C ILE A 454 18.70 15.92 9.28
N LEU A 455 18.19 17.15 9.14
CA LEU A 455 17.80 17.96 10.29
C LEU A 455 16.52 17.48 10.97
N ALA A 456 15.59 16.87 10.22
CA ALA A 456 14.31 16.41 10.77
C ALA A 456 14.37 14.99 11.34
N THR A 457 15.42 14.20 11.07
CA THR A 457 15.50 12.78 11.49
C THR A 457 16.57 12.48 12.54
N ARG A 458 17.55 13.37 12.73
CA ARG A 458 18.62 13.17 13.72
C ARG A 458 18.16 13.60 15.11
N SER A 459 18.53 12.83 16.13
CA SER A 459 18.30 13.20 17.53
C SER A 459 19.18 14.37 17.96
N ASN A 460 18.85 15.00 19.10
CA ASN A 460 19.68 16.07 19.66
C ASN A 460 21.14 15.64 19.86
N GLU A 461 21.39 14.42 20.33
CA GLU A 461 22.74 13.88 20.51
C GLU A 461 23.48 13.76 19.17
N GLN A 462 22.81 13.25 18.14
CA GLN A 462 23.39 13.12 16.80
C GLN A 462 23.68 14.49 16.19
N ILE A 463 22.79 15.47 16.36
CA ILE A 463 22.99 16.87 15.91
C ILE A 463 24.20 17.49 16.64
N HIS A 464 24.31 17.31 17.95
CA HIS A 464 25.46 17.81 18.71
C HIS A 464 26.78 17.15 18.28
N ALA A 465 26.78 15.84 18.04
CA ALA A 465 27.94 15.11 17.55
C ALA A 465 28.36 15.60 16.15
N MET A 466 27.41 15.84 15.26
CA MET A 466 27.65 16.43 13.94
C MET A 466 28.27 17.83 14.06
N ASN A 467 27.73 18.68 14.94
CA ASN A 467 28.22 20.05 15.17
C ASN A 467 29.65 20.12 15.74
N ALA A 468 30.13 19.04 16.38
CA ALA A 468 31.49 18.96 16.89
C ALA A 468 32.55 18.93 15.77
N PHE A 469 32.17 18.58 14.54
CA PHE A 469 33.01 18.72 13.35
C PHE A 469 33.00 20.19 12.90
N LYS A 470 33.60 21.04 13.75
CA LYS A 470 33.61 22.52 13.74
C LYS A 470 34.10 23.21 12.46
N CYS A 471 34.58 22.49 11.45
CA CYS A 471 35.14 23.13 10.26
C CYS A 471 34.11 23.68 9.26
N LEU A 472 32.80 23.47 9.43
CA LEU A 472 31.82 23.89 8.42
C LEU A 472 30.46 24.40 8.93
N PHE A 473 30.07 24.09 10.16
CA PHE A 473 28.68 24.32 10.59
C PHE A 473 28.40 25.77 11.04
N LEU A 474 29.32 26.40 11.78
CA LEU A 474 29.07 27.71 12.41
C LEU A 474 29.12 28.90 11.42
N PHE A 475 29.82 28.78 10.29
CA PHE A 475 29.91 29.89 9.33
C PHE A 475 28.71 29.97 8.40
N PHE A 476 28.06 28.84 8.09
CA PHE A 476 26.92 28.78 7.18
C PHE A 476 25.57 28.70 7.91
N PHE A 477 25.42 27.88 8.95
CA PHE A 477 24.09 27.60 9.53
C PHE A 477 23.47 28.82 10.25
N LEU A 478 24.27 29.62 10.97
CA LEU A 478 23.80 30.85 11.62
C LEU A 478 23.67 32.03 10.66
N ASN A 479 24.52 32.13 9.62
CA ASN A 479 24.45 33.23 8.65
C ASN A 479 23.36 33.01 7.60
N PHE A 480 23.13 31.78 7.12
CA PHE A 480 22.16 31.50 6.05
C PHE A 480 20.71 31.60 6.54
N LEU A 481 20.41 31.09 7.74
CA LEU A 481 19.11 31.31 8.40
C LEU A 481 18.95 32.74 8.92
N GLY A 482 20.05 33.39 9.34
CA GLY A 482 20.06 34.80 9.74
C GLY A 482 19.82 35.78 8.58
N THR A 483 20.24 35.44 7.35
CA THR A 483 19.98 36.28 6.16
C THR A 483 18.53 36.24 5.67
N CYS A 484 17.76 35.19 5.99
CA CYS A 484 16.33 35.18 5.69
C CYS A 484 15.52 36.16 6.55
N GLN A 485 15.99 36.55 7.74
CA GLN A 485 15.35 37.61 8.54
C GLN A 485 15.64 39.03 8.03
N CYS A 486 16.55 39.21 7.08
CA CYS A 486 16.93 40.54 6.59
C CYS A 486 16.25 40.96 5.28
N MET A 487 15.44 40.09 4.65
CA MET A 487 14.72 40.41 3.40
C MET A 487 13.21 40.65 3.57
N GLN A 488 12.70 40.77 4.80
CA GLN A 488 11.31 41.17 5.08
C GLN A 488 11.17 42.40 6.00
N CYS A 489 12.22 43.22 6.12
CA CYS A 489 12.14 44.53 6.77
C CYS A 489 12.80 45.59 5.92
N ARG A 490 12.16 45.97 4.81
CA ARG A 490 12.25 47.30 4.19
C ARG A 490 11.10 47.50 3.19
N LEU A 491 10.18 48.37 3.63
CA LEU A 491 8.96 48.91 3.01
C LEU A 491 7.71 48.02 3.08
#